data_AF-A0A4S4MZ54-F1
#
_entry.id   AF-A0A4S4MZ54-F1
#
_cell.length_a   1.000
_cell.length_b   1.000
_cell.length_c   1.000
_cell.angle_alpha   90.00
_cell.angle_beta   90.00
_cell.angle_gamma   90.00
#
_symmetry.space_group_name_H-M   'P 1'
#
loop_
_entity.id
_entity.type
_entity.pdbx_description
1 polymer ?
#
loop_
_entity_poly.entity_id
_entity_poly.type
_entity_poly.pdbx_seq_one_letter_code
_entity_poly.pdbx_strand_id
1 'polypeptide(L)'
;MAQFDHVKNCESEDGRENLEEFWELALTSRTEGLMIKLLDNGDILEEPKSKKEKTRRKPLPATYEPDKRTSAWLKLKKDYVTGLGDSLDLVPIGAWHGNGRKAQWWSPILLALWDPDAAKLVAVCKCMSGFTDSFYKASNLLTGST
;
A
#
# COMPACT_ATOMS: atom_id res chain seq x y z
N MET A 1 -1.67 27.40 -11.27
CA MET A 1 -2.08 25.99 -11.40
C MET A 1 -0.92 25.22 -11.99
N ALA A 2 -0.58 24.05 -11.44
CA ALA A 2 0.46 23.20 -12.02
C ALA A 2 -0.15 22.41 -13.18
N GLN A 3 0.03 22.88 -14.41
CA GLN A 3 -0.41 22.19 -15.63
C GLN A 3 0.62 21.12 -15.99
N PHE A 4 0.21 19.86 -16.03
CA PHE A 4 1.07 18.72 -16.37
C PHE A 4 0.94 18.38 -17.85
N ASP A 5 1.20 19.33 -18.75
CA ASP A 5 1.00 19.15 -20.20
C ASP A 5 1.90 18.08 -20.82
N HIS A 6 2.92 17.64 -20.08
CA HIS A 6 3.85 16.59 -20.47
C HIS A 6 3.38 15.17 -20.08
N VAL A 7 2.28 15.05 -19.32
CA VAL A 7 1.73 13.76 -18.87
C VAL A 7 0.28 13.69 -19.29
N LYS A 8 -0.16 12.52 -19.79
CA LYS A 8 -1.57 12.27 -20.05
C LYS A 8 -2.37 12.57 -18.77
N ASN A 9 -3.44 13.35 -18.92
CA ASN A 9 -4.33 13.74 -17.84
C ASN A 9 -5.77 13.72 -18.36
N CYS A 10 -6.72 13.57 -17.44
CA CYS A 10 -8.15 13.62 -17.70
C CYS A 10 -8.79 14.40 -16.55
N GLU A 11 -9.62 15.38 -16.89
CA GLU A 11 -10.48 16.10 -15.95
C GLU A 11 -11.90 15.57 -16.15
N SER A 12 -12.58 15.25 -15.05
CA SER A 12 -13.97 14.75 -15.11
C SER A 12 -14.73 15.17 -13.87
N GLU A 13 -15.95 15.66 -14.05
CA GLU A 13 -16.94 15.85 -12.99
C GLU A 13 -17.74 14.55 -12.75
N ASP A 14 -17.95 13.74 -13.81
CA ASP A 14 -18.57 12.42 -13.77
C ASP A 14 -17.48 11.36 -13.46
N GLY A 15 -17.19 11.21 -12.16
CA GLY A 15 -15.88 10.76 -11.69
C GLY A 15 -15.54 9.26 -11.77
N ARG A 16 -16.39 8.38 -12.34
CA ARG A 16 -16.12 6.93 -12.32
C ARG A 16 -15.74 6.34 -13.68
N GLU A 17 -16.56 6.53 -14.72
CA GLU A 17 -16.31 5.95 -16.04
C GLU A 17 -15.00 6.47 -16.67
N ASN A 18 -14.81 7.79 -16.67
CA ASN A 18 -13.58 8.41 -17.18
C ASN A 18 -12.32 7.98 -16.39
N LEU A 19 -12.47 7.73 -15.09
CA LEU A 19 -11.37 7.25 -14.26
C LEU A 19 -11.03 5.79 -14.56
N GLU A 20 -12.03 4.94 -14.79
CA GLU A 20 -11.88 3.54 -15.16
C GLU A 20 -11.24 3.40 -16.55
N GLU A 21 -11.69 4.18 -17.54
CA GLU A 21 -11.06 4.20 -18.87
C GLU A 21 -9.60 4.65 -18.81
N PHE A 22 -9.33 5.72 -18.03
CA PHE A 22 -7.97 6.21 -17.85
C PHE A 22 -7.10 5.23 -17.06
N TRP A 23 -7.70 4.47 -16.13
CA TRP A 23 -7.06 3.38 -15.40
C TRP A 23 -6.65 2.24 -16.33
N GLU A 24 -7.53 1.78 -17.22
CA GLU A 24 -7.20 0.74 -18.20
C GLU A 24 -6.07 1.17 -19.15
N LEU A 25 -6.07 2.44 -19.55
CA LEU A 25 -4.99 3.02 -20.34
C LEU A 25 -3.67 3.07 -19.54
N ALA A 26 -3.74 3.40 -18.25
CA ALA A 26 -2.58 3.38 -17.35
C ALA A 26 -2.07 1.94 -17.13
N LEU A 27 -2.96 0.96 -16.99
CA LEU A 27 -2.63 -0.47 -16.85
C LEU A 27 -1.84 -0.99 -18.05
N THR A 28 -2.28 -0.63 -19.26
CA THR A 28 -1.61 -1.01 -20.52
C THR A 28 -0.30 -0.26 -20.72
N SER A 29 -0.16 0.93 -20.13
CA SER A 29 1.07 1.69 -20.16
C SER A 29 2.10 1.20 -19.13
N ARG A 30 3.38 1.56 -19.33
CA ARG A 30 4.46 1.33 -18.35
C ARG A 30 4.42 2.34 -17.18
N THR A 31 3.25 2.61 -16.64
CA THR A 31 3.08 3.47 -15.45
C THR A 31 2.71 2.62 -14.23
N GLU A 32 3.03 3.13 -13.03
CA GLU A 32 2.68 2.45 -11.77
C GLU A 32 1.17 2.51 -11.46
N GLY A 33 0.47 3.50 -12.04
CA GLY A 33 -0.94 3.76 -11.81
C GLY A 33 -1.25 5.25 -11.91
N LEU A 34 -2.28 5.71 -11.18
CA LEU A 34 -2.84 7.04 -11.28
C LEU A 34 -2.55 7.93 -10.07
N MET A 35 -2.40 9.21 -10.34
CA MET A 35 -2.41 10.28 -9.34
C MET A 35 -3.73 11.03 -9.47
N ILE A 36 -4.62 10.87 -8.49
CA ILE A 36 -5.92 11.54 -8.45
C ILE A 36 -5.76 12.79 -7.58
N LYS A 37 -6.13 13.95 -8.12
CA LYS A 37 -5.99 15.23 -7.42
C LYS A 37 -7.32 15.97 -7.43
N LEU A 38 -7.67 16.52 -6.28
CA LEU A 38 -8.77 17.46 -6.19
C LEU A 38 -8.35 18.77 -6.86
N LEU A 39 -9.20 19.29 -7.75
CA LEU A 39 -8.98 20.59 -8.40
C LEU A 39 -9.57 21.74 -7.57
N ASP A 40 -10.71 21.49 -6.94
CA ASP A 40 -11.40 22.43 -6.05
C ASP A 40 -11.35 21.99 -4.59
N ASN A 41 -11.48 22.93 -3.66
CA ASN A 41 -11.49 22.58 -2.23
C ASN A 41 -12.74 21.77 -1.89
N GLY A 42 -12.58 20.76 -1.04
CA GLY A 42 -13.69 19.92 -0.56
C GLY A 42 -13.65 19.67 0.94
N ASP A 43 -14.60 18.89 1.44
CA ASP A 43 -14.63 18.41 2.83
C ASP A 43 -14.78 16.88 2.83
N ILE A 44 -14.01 16.17 3.66
CA ILE A 44 -14.28 14.74 3.97
C ILE A 44 -14.90 14.63 5.37
N LEU A 45 -15.86 13.72 5.48
CA LEU A 45 -16.35 13.23 6.75
C LEU A 45 -15.35 12.18 7.27
N GLU A 46 -14.62 12.51 8.34
CA GLU A 46 -13.80 11.49 9.02
C GLU A 46 -14.72 10.57 9.84
N GLU A 47 -14.61 9.26 9.59
CA GLU A 47 -15.26 8.26 10.43
C GLU A 47 -14.66 8.29 11.85
N PRO A 48 -15.49 8.14 12.90
CA PRO A 48 -15.04 8.23 14.27
C PRO A 48 -14.10 7.07 14.60
N LYS A 49 -12.89 7.39 15.09
CA LYS A 49 -11.87 6.39 15.49
C LYS A 49 -12.21 5.68 16.80
N SER A 50 -13.21 6.17 17.53
CA SER A 50 -13.71 5.55 18.75
C SER A 50 -15.22 5.76 18.91
N LYS A 51 -15.89 4.86 19.66
CA LYS A 51 -17.34 4.94 19.97
C LYS A 51 -17.75 6.22 20.74
N LYS A 52 -16.80 7.06 21.19
CA LYS A 52 -17.06 8.30 21.93
C LYS A 52 -16.87 9.58 21.11
N GLU A 53 -16.39 9.50 19.86
CA GLU A 53 -16.16 10.67 19.02
C GLU A 53 -17.31 10.95 18.04
N LYS A 54 -17.61 12.23 17.83
CA LYS A 54 -18.56 12.69 16.81
C LYS A 54 -17.86 12.82 15.46
N THR A 55 -18.57 12.53 14.37
CA THR A 55 -18.11 12.81 12.99
C THR A 55 -17.77 14.28 12.84
N ARG A 56 -16.54 14.57 12.42
CA ARG A 56 -16.06 15.93 12.12
C ARG A 56 -15.79 16.05 10.63
N ARG A 57 -16.17 17.19 10.06
CA ARG A 57 -15.80 17.58 8.70
C ARG A 57 -14.38 18.11 8.74
N LYS A 58 -13.53 17.58 7.86
CA LYS A 58 -12.15 18.03 7.73
C LYS A 58 -11.99 18.67 6.35
N PRO A 59 -11.51 19.92 6.28
CA PRO A 59 -11.28 20.59 5.01
C PRO A 59 -10.16 19.88 4.25
N LEU A 60 -10.36 19.75 2.94
CA LEU A 60 -9.41 19.25 1.97
C LEU A 60 -9.07 20.38 1.02
N PRO A 61 -8.01 21.13 1.33
CA PRO A 61 -7.52 22.11 0.39
C PRO A 61 -6.96 21.40 -0.85
N ALA A 62 -7.34 21.87 -2.04
CA ALA A 62 -6.73 21.48 -3.30
C ALA A 62 -5.37 22.16 -3.53
N THR A 63 -5.07 23.19 -2.74
CA THR A 63 -3.82 23.95 -2.83
C THR A 63 -2.62 23.12 -2.38
N TYR A 64 -1.46 23.39 -2.99
CA TYR A 64 -0.20 22.77 -2.62
C TYR A 64 0.31 23.37 -1.32
N GLU A 65 0.35 22.57 -0.26
CA GLU A 65 0.93 22.94 1.03
C GLU A 65 2.19 22.09 1.27
N PRO A 66 3.40 22.66 1.17
CA PRO A 66 4.63 21.90 1.38
C PRO A 66 4.66 21.32 2.79
N ASP A 67 5.30 20.15 2.94
CA ASP A 67 5.40 19.37 4.20
C ASP A 67 4.08 18.80 4.75
N LYS A 68 2.93 19.10 4.13
CA LYS A 68 1.64 18.52 4.54
C LYS A 68 1.24 17.34 3.66
N ARG A 69 1.01 16.20 4.31
CA ARG A 69 0.42 15.01 3.67
C ARG A 69 -1.09 15.04 3.84
N THR A 70 -1.81 15.50 2.83
CA THR A 70 -3.28 15.54 2.80
C THR A 70 -3.87 14.41 1.95
N SER A 71 -5.16 14.13 2.12
CA SER A 71 -5.90 13.18 1.28
C SER A 71 -6.39 13.81 -0.04
N ALA A 72 -6.00 15.05 -0.34
CA ALA A 72 -6.39 15.71 -1.58
C ALA A 72 -5.70 15.08 -2.81
N TRP A 73 -4.58 14.38 -2.59
CA TRP A 73 -3.80 13.72 -3.64
C TRP A 73 -3.73 12.21 -3.32
N LEU A 74 -4.45 11.41 -4.09
CA LEU A 74 -4.50 9.95 -3.92
C LEU A 74 -3.65 9.26 -4.97
N LYS A 75 -3.01 8.16 -4.56
CA LYS A 75 -2.26 7.27 -5.45
C LYS A 75 -3.06 6.00 -5.63
N LEU A 76 -3.44 5.69 -6.86
CA LEU A 76 -4.02 4.40 -7.22
C LEU A 76 -2.93 3.61 -7.94
N LYS A 77 -2.44 2.54 -7.31
CA LYS A 77 -1.39 1.67 -7.88
C LYS A 77 -1.95 0.30 -8.22
N LYS A 78 -1.34 -0.38 -9.18
CA LYS A 78 -1.76 -1.73 -9.60
C LYS A 78 -1.78 -2.71 -8.42
N ASP A 79 -0.78 -2.60 -7.56
CA ASP A 79 -0.60 -3.42 -6.36
C ASP A 79 -1.70 -3.24 -5.30
N TYR A 80 -2.52 -2.20 -5.39
CA TYR A 80 -3.63 -1.97 -4.44
C TYR A 80 -4.90 -2.71 -4.83
N VAL A 81 -5.01 -3.13 -6.09
CA VAL A 81 -6.18 -3.84 -6.59
C VAL A 81 -5.93 -5.35 -6.51
N THR A 82 -6.75 -6.03 -5.72
CA THR A 82 -6.68 -7.48 -5.56
C THR A 82 -6.79 -8.18 -6.91
N GLY A 83 -5.82 -9.04 -7.24
CA GLY A 83 -5.79 -9.81 -8.48
C GLY A 83 -5.06 -9.15 -9.66
N LEU A 84 -4.62 -7.89 -9.53
CA LEU A 84 -3.78 -7.22 -10.55
C LEU A 84 -2.29 -7.19 -10.20
N GLY A 85 -1.95 -7.22 -8.91
CA GLY A 85 -0.55 -7.29 -8.47
C GLY A 85 0.03 -8.70 -8.56
N ASP A 86 1.34 -8.79 -8.78
CA ASP A 86 2.06 -10.06 -8.75
C ASP A 86 2.04 -10.65 -7.32
N SER A 87 1.61 -11.91 -7.21
CA SER A 87 1.66 -12.67 -5.95
C SER A 87 2.51 -13.92 -6.13
N LEU A 88 3.40 -14.18 -5.17
CA LEU A 88 4.29 -15.34 -5.17
C LEU A 88 4.09 -16.13 -3.87
N ASP A 89 3.99 -17.46 -4.00
CA ASP A 89 4.03 -18.37 -2.87
C ASP A 89 5.48 -18.68 -2.53
N LEU A 90 5.93 -18.23 -1.35
CA LEU A 90 7.32 -18.35 -0.91
C LEU A 90 7.43 -19.15 0.39
N VAL A 91 8.54 -19.88 0.54
CA VAL A 91 8.84 -20.68 1.73
C VAL A 91 9.66 -19.85 2.72
N PRO A 92 9.22 -19.71 3.98
CA PRO A 92 10.04 -19.09 5.01
C PRO A 92 11.21 -20.01 5.40
N ILE A 93 12.44 -19.51 5.26
CA ILE A 93 13.68 -20.28 5.51
C ILE A 93 14.55 -19.72 6.65
N GLY A 94 14.16 -18.58 7.22
CA GLY A 94 14.86 -17.98 8.35
C GLY A 94 14.19 -16.69 8.82
N ALA A 95 14.64 -16.14 9.95
CA ALA A 95 14.18 -14.86 10.46
C ALA A 95 15.25 -14.17 11.30
N TRP A 96 15.11 -12.86 11.48
CA TRP A 96 15.93 -12.05 12.39
C TRP A 96 15.12 -11.61 13.60
N HIS A 97 15.78 -11.42 14.73
CA HIS A 97 15.15 -10.79 15.89
C HIS A 97 14.81 -9.34 15.54
N GLY A 98 13.56 -8.96 15.76
CA GLY A 98 13.10 -7.62 15.40
C GLY A 98 13.69 -6.54 16.31
N ASN A 99 13.51 -5.29 15.87
CA ASN A 99 13.96 -4.10 16.57
C ASN A 99 12.80 -3.10 16.71
N GLY A 100 12.92 -2.15 17.65
CA GLY A 100 11.92 -1.10 17.88
C GLY A 100 10.53 -1.66 18.23
N ARG A 101 9.49 -1.30 17.47
CA ARG A 101 8.13 -1.84 17.67
C ARG A 101 8.08 -3.37 17.58
N LYS A 102 8.96 -3.98 16.79
CA LYS A 102 9.02 -5.43 16.57
C LYS A 102 10.08 -6.11 17.43
N ALA A 103 10.61 -5.44 18.45
CA ALA A 103 11.66 -5.97 19.33
C ALA A 103 11.29 -7.24 20.10
N GLN A 104 10.03 -7.64 20.10
CA GLN A 104 9.57 -8.88 20.74
C GLN A 104 9.25 -9.98 19.74
N TRP A 105 9.44 -9.75 18.44
CA TRP A 105 8.98 -10.65 17.38
C TRP A 105 10.11 -10.98 16.39
N TRP A 106 10.00 -12.13 15.75
CA TRP A 106 10.85 -12.49 14.62
C TRP A 106 10.42 -11.72 13.37
N SER A 107 11.21 -10.71 13.00
CA SER A 107 10.99 -9.88 11.82
C SER A 107 12.26 -9.10 11.46
N PRO A 108 12.70 -9.06 10.18
CA PRO A 108 12.08 -9.69 9.01
C PRO A 108 12.18 -11.22 8.96
N ILE A 109 11.34 -11.82 8.11
CA ILE A 109 11.40 -13.24 7.73
C ILE A 109 12.07 -13.35 6.36
N LEU A 110 13.04 -14.26 6.20
CA LEU A 110 13.67 -14.59 4.93
C LEU A 110 12.80 -15.59 4.17
N LEU A 111 12.42 -15.23 2.95
CA LEU A 111 11.59 -16.03 2.07
C LEU A 111 12.39 -16.54 0.88
N ALA A 112 12.09 -17.76 0.43
CA ALA A 112 12.76 -18.44 -0.67
C ALA A 112 11.80 -19.11 -1.65
N LEU A 113 12.26 -19.32 -2.89
CA LEU A 113 11.61 -20.14 -3.91
C LEU A 113 12.30 -21.50 -4.01
N TRP A 114 11.55 -22.51 -4.42
CA TRP A 114 12.10 -23.81 -4.78
C TRP A 114 12.63 -23.79 -6.22
N ASP A 115 13.92 -24.08 -6.39
CA ASP A 115 14.54 -24.32 -7.69
C ASP A 115 14.53 -25.83 -7.97
N PRO A 116 13.72 -26.30 -8.95
CA PRO A 116 13.63 -27.72 -9.28
C PRO A 116 14.90 -28.27 -9.94
N ASP A 117 15.68 -27.44 -10.64
CA ASP A 117 16.87 -27.88 -11.38
C ASP A 117 18.05 -28.11 -10.42
N ALA A 118 18.21 -27.20 -9.45
CA ALA A 118 19.23 -27.32 -8.41
C ALA A 118 18.79 -28.15 -7.20
N ALA A 119 17.51 -28.53 -7.13
CA ALA A 119 16.85 -29.19 -5.99
C ALA A 119 17.12 -28.48 -4.64
N LYS A 120 17.05 -27.14 -4.64
CA LYS A 120 17.40 -26.29 -3.49
C LYS A 120 16.46 -25.11 -3.33
N LEU A 121 16.37 -24.60 -2.11
CA LEU A 121 15.70 -23.34 -1.82
C LEU A 121 16.64 -22.16 -2.09
N VAL A 122 16.19 -21.22 -2.91
CA VAL A 122 16.91 -20.00 -3.28
C VAL A 122 16.27 -18.81 -2.57
N ALA A 123 17.04 -18.13 -1.73
CA ALA A 123 16.57 -16.95 -1.01
C ALA A 123 16.22 -15.81 -1.98
N VAL A 124 15.04 -15.20 -1.80
CA VAL A 124 14.51 -14.15 -2.67
C VAL A 124 14.48 -12.80 -1.96
N CYS A 125 13.75 -12.71 -0.85
CA CYS A 125 13.51 -11.43 -0.20
C CYS A 125 13.32 -11.56 1.31
N LYS A 126 13.46 -10.41 1.99
CA LYS A 126 13.13 -10.26 3.39
C LYS A 126 11.75 -9.61 3.50
N CYS A 127 10.79 -10.32 4.09
CA CYS A 127 9.46 -9.79 4.34
C CYS A 127 9.42 -9.11 5.72
N MET A 128 9.25 -7.79 5.71
CA MET A 128 9.22 -6.95 6.92
C MET A 128 7.81 -6.61 7.39
N SER A 129 6.81 -6.57 6.51
CA SER A 129 5.45 -6.07 6.81
C SER A 129 4.39 -6.87 6.08
N GLY A 130 3.11 -6.68 6.44
CA GLY A 130 1.97 -7.40 5.86
C GLY A 130 1.38 -8.46 6.79
N PHE A 131 2.06 -8.77 7.90
CA PHE A 131 1.56 -9.70 8.91
C PHE A 131 0.78 -8.98 10.02
N THR A 132 -0.25 -9.65 10.54
CA THR A 132 -1.02 -9.19 11.69
C THR A 132 -0.25 -9.41 12.99
N ASP A 133 -0.60 -8.64 14.03
CA ASP A 133 -0.04 -8.84 15.37
C ASP A 133 -0.36 -10.26 15.92
N SER A 134 -1.48 -10.87 15.54
CA SER A 134 -1.81 -12.25 15.89
C SER A 134 -0.85 -13.27 15.25
N PHE A 135 -0.43 -13.04 14.00
CA PHE A 135 0.54 -13.88 13.32
C PHE A 135 1.90 -13.85 14.04
N TYR A 136 2.40 -12.66 14.39
CA TYR A 136 3.67 -12.53 15.09
C TYR A 136 3.66 -13.23 16.46
N LYS A 137 2.55 -13.12 17.21
CA LYS A 137 2.39 -13.84 18.48
C LYS A 137 2.47 -15.35 18.29
N ALA A 138 1.75 -15.90 17.31
CA ALA A 138 1.78 -17.34 17.02
C ALA A 138 3.19 -17.83 16.62
N SER A 139 3.93 -17.04 15.84
CA SER A 139 5.30 -17.37 15.43
C SER A 139 6.24 -17.52 16.62
N ASN A 140 6.09 -16.71 17.68
CA ASN A 140 6.94 -16.81 18.86
C ASN A 140 6.69 -18.09 19.68
N LEU A 141 5.43 -18.58 19.72
CA LEU A 141 5.10 -19.82 20.41
C LEU A 141 5.80 -21.02 19.78
N LEU A 142 6.01 -21.00 18.46
CA LEU A 142 6.69 -22.07 17.74
C LEU A 142 8.20 -22.13 18.00
N THR A 143 8.82 -20.98 18.35
CA THR A 143 10.27 -20.86 18.56
C THR A 143 10.70 -20.99 20.03
N GLY A 144 9.75 -21.17 20.96
CA GLY A 144 10.07 -21.44 22.38
C GLY A 144 10.70 -20.28 23.16
N SER A 145 10.69 -19.05 22.64
CA SER A 145 11.20 -17.88 23.37
C SER A 145 10.08 -17.29 24.24
N THR A 146 10.07 -17.67 25.52
CA THR A 146 9.41 -16.90 26.60
C THR A 146 10.22 -15.68 26.97
#